data_AF-U2TBS5-F1
#
_entry.id   AF-U2TBS5-F1
#
_cell.length_a   1.000
_cell.length_b   1.000
_cell.length_c   1.000
_cell.angle_alpha   90.00
_cell.angle_beta   90.00
_cell.angle_gamma   90.00
#
_symmetry.space_group_name_H-M   'P 1'
#
loop_
_entity.id
_entity.type
_entity.pdbx_description
1 polymer ?
#
loop_
_entity_poly.entity_id
_entity_poly.type
_entity_poly.pdbx_seq_one_letter_code
_entity_poly.pdbx_strand_id
1 'polypeptide(L)'
;MEDESLRTSIEQSAADIVSKYMSLGMTMHAEYDFEIEWDMQRFVKAFGFGVDRSSQQSVLDSCIDFLSLSLDAGVTQCIVFVNLKTFLTKRGLEVFFEHVFFTNIPVLLLERWTDDMIYDHESKRVIDLDFIER
;
A
#
# COMPACT_ATOMS: atom_id res chain seq x y z
N MET A 1 -17.89 -5.98 10.92
CA MET A 1 -19.24 -5.38 11.04
C MET A 1 -19.24 -3.94 10.56
N GLU A 2 -18.26 -3.12 10.93
CA GLU A 2 -18.12 -1.75 10.42
C GLU A 2 -17.87 -1.70 8.90
N ASP A 3 -16.97 -2.54 8.37
CA ASP A 3 -16.68 -2.60 6.93
C ASP A 3 -17.90 -2.94 6.06
N GLU A 4 -18.75 -3.88 6.52
CA GLU A 4 -19.95 -4.27 5.77
C GLU A 4 -20.99 -3.14 5.76
N SER A 5 -21.09 -2.40 6.86
CA SER A 5 -21.99 -1.25 6.95
C SER A 5 -21.56 -0.11 6.03
N LEU A 6 -20.24 0.13 5.93
CA LEU A 6 -19.67 1.12 5.03
C LEU A 6 -19.87 0.72 3.56
N ARG A 7 -19.60 -0.55 3.24
CA ARG A 7 -19.83 -1.15 1.92
C ARG A 7 -21.29 -0.97 1.47
N THR A 8 -22.23 -1.28 2.35
CA THR A 8 -23.68 -1.12 2.10
C THR A 8 -24.06 0.35 1.84
N SER A 9 -23.49 1.29 2.61
CA SER A 9 -23.74 2.72 2.45
C SER A 9 -23.22 3.27 1.11
N ILE A 10 -22.06 2.79 0.65
CA ILE A 10 -21.50 3.12 -0.66
C ILE A 10 -22.40 2.60 -1.78
N GLU A 11 -22.87 1.35 -1.68
CA GLU A 11 -23.77 0.74 -2.66
C GLU A 11 -25.11 1.51 -2.75
N GLN A 12 -25.69 1.93 -1.62
CA GLN A 12 -26.89 2.78 -1.60
C GLN A 12 -26.66 4.14 -2.27
N SER A 13 -25.56 4.81 -1.95
CA SER A 13 -25.22 6.10 -2.54
C SER A 13 -25.01 6.01 -4.06
N ALA A 14 -24.39 4.92 -4.52
CA ALA A 14 -24.22 4.65 -5.95
C ALA A 14 -25.58 4.46 -6.65
N ALA A 15 -26.50 3.70 -6.05
CA ALA A 15 -27.85 3.51 -6.57
C ALA A 15 -28.63 4.84 -6.67
N ASP A 16 -28.48 5.73 -5.68
CA ASP A 16 -29.10 7.06 -5.69
C ASP A 16 -28.56 7.95 -6.82
N ILE A 17 -27.25 7.91 -7.08
CA ILE A 17 -26.62 8.64 -8.20
C ILE A 17 -27.17 8.12 -9.53
N VAL A 18 -27.24 6.80 -9.69
CA VAL A 18 -27.78 6.16 -10.89
C VAL A 18 -29.23 6.58 -11.14
N SER A 19 -30.08 6.53 -10.11
CA SER A 19 -31.49 6.94 -10.20
C SER A 19 -31.66 8.39 -10.65
N LYS A 20 -30.82 9.30 -10.16
CA LYS A 20 -30.81 10.71 -10.57
C LYS A 20 -30.35 10.90 -12.01
N TYR A 21 -29.36 10.14 -12.47
CA TYR A 21 -28.91 10.15 -13.87
C TYR A 21 -30.00 9.67 -14.82
N MET A 22 -30.70 8.59 -14.49
CA MET A 22 -31.82 8.09 -15.29
C MET A 22 -32.96 9.12 -15.34
N SER A 23 -33.26 9.75 -14.21
CA SER A 23 -34.24 10.84 -14.13
C SER A 23 -33.87 12.03 -15.01
N LEU A 24 -32.59 12.41 -15.04
CA LEU A 24 -32.09 13.45 -15.93
C LEU A 24 -32.26 13.06 -17.41
N GLY A 25 -31.90 11.83 -17.79
CA GLY A 25 -32.08 11.33 -19.15
C GLY A 25 -33.52 11.43 -19.65
N MET A 26 -34.50 11.12 -18.78
CA MET A 26 -35.93 11.26 -19.10
C MET A 26 -36.37 12.71 -19.36
N THR A 27 -35.63 13.71 -18.85
CA THR A 27 -35.93 15.13 -19.10
C THR A 27 -35.33 15.65 -20.41
N MET A 28 -34.45 14.87 -21.06
CA MET A 28 -33.77 15.28 -22.28
C MET A 28 -34.58 14.88 -23.53
N HIS A 29 -34.37 15.61 -24.62
CA HIS A 29 -35.17 15.47 -25.85
C HIS A 29 -34.71 14.37 -26.81
N ALA A 30 -33.54 13.76 -26.56
CA ALA A 30 -33.02 12.66 -27.38
C ALA A 30 -33.09 11.34 -26.60
N GLU A 31 -33.08 10.22 -27.32
CA GLU A 31 -32.99 8.89 -26.72
C GLU A 31 -31.56 8.69 -26.20
N TYR A 32 -31.38 8.89 -24.89
CA TYR A 32 -30.16 8.55 -24.19
C TYR A 32 -30.36 7.20 -23.52
N ASP A 33 -29.51 6.24 -23.86
CA ASP A 33 -29.38 5.00 -23.12
C ASP A 33 -28.10 5.06 -22.30
N PHE A 34 -28.18 4.60 -21.05
CA PHE A 34 -27.02 4.53 -20.18
C PHE A 34 -26.71 3.05 -19.91
N GLU A 35 -25.55 2.58 -20.37
CA GLU A 35 -25.00 1.26 -20.03
C GLU A 35 -24.55 1.22 -18.56
N ILE A 36 -25.51 1.33 -17.63
CA ILE A 36 -25.28 1.41 -16.20
C ILE A 36 -25.25 -0.01 -15.65
N GLU A 37 -24.18 -0.73 -15.95
CA GLU A 37 -23.69 -1.78 -15.06
C GLU A 37 -22.69 -1.12 -14.08
N TRP A 38 -23.20 -0.37 -13.10
CA TRP A 38 -22.31 0.29 -12.13
C TRP A 38 -21.88 -0.70 -11.05
N ASP A 39 -20.57 -0.94 -10.97
CA ASP A 39 -19.93 -1.68 -9.89
C ASP A 39 -18.94 -0.79 -9.12
N MET A 40 -18.57 -1.22 -7.92
CA MET A 40 -17.62 -0.51 -7.06
C MET A 40 -16.26 -0.31 -7.74
N GLN A 41 -15.85 -1.24 -8.61
CA GLN A 41 -14.56 -1.17 -9.31
C GLN A 41 -14.52 0.03 -10.28
N ARG A 42 -15.60 0.27 -11.02
CA ARG A 42 -15.74 1.44 -11.91
C ARG A 42 -15.77 2.75 -11.12
N PHE A 43 -16.40 2.76 -9.94
CA PHE A 43 -16.41 3.91 -9.04
C PHE A 43 -14.99 4.30 -8.59
N VAL A 44 -14.25 3.35 -8.02
CA VAL A 44 -12.85 3.55 -7.57
C VAL A 44 -11.96 4.06 -8.71
N LYS A 45 -12.12 3.51 -9.92
CA LYS A 45 -11.39 3.96 -11.12
C LYS A 45 -11.75 5.39 -11.54
N ALA A 46 -13.03 5.75 -11.52
CA ALA A 46 -13.50 7.08 -11.93
C ALA A 46 -12.90 8.20 -11.05
N PHE A 47 -12.67 7.92 -9.76
CA PHE A 47 -12.05 8.85 -8.82
C PHE A 47 -10.52 8.74 -8.75
N GLY A 48 -9.90 7.86 -9.54
CA GLY A 48 -8.45 7.68 -9.54
C GLY A 48 -7.90 7.18 -8.20
N PHE A 49 -8.69 6.44 -7.43
CA PHE A 49 -8.27 5.94 -6.12
C PHE A 49 -7.11 4.96 -6.26
N GLY A 50 -6.01 5.27 -5.59
CA GLY A 50 -4.77 4.50 -5.62
C GLY A 50 -3.73 5.13 -4.71
N VAL A 51 -2.55 4.52 -4.66
CA VAL A 51 -1.42 5.04 -3.88
C VAL A 51 -0.98 6.38 -4.46
N ASP A 52 -0.99 7.43 -3.64
CA ASP A 52 -0.43 8.72 -4.04
C ASP A 52 1.07 8.59 -4.21
N ARG A 53 1.58 8.88 -5.40
CA ARG A 53 3.01 8.83 -5.72
C ARG A 53 3.47 10.24 -6.00
N SER A 54 3.75 10.99 -4.95
CA SER A 54 4.30 12.33 -5.10
C SER A 54 5.76 12.24 -5.58
N SER A 55 6.15 13.09 -6.54
CA SER A 55 7.53 13.13 -7.05
C SER A 55 8.55 13.67 -6.03
N GLN A 56 8.11 14.08 -4.85
CA GLN A 56 8.93 14.62 -3.77
C GLN A 56 9.09 13.63 -2.60
N GLN A 57 8.50 12.44 -2.70
CA GLN A 57 8.52 11.45 -1.64
C GLN A 57 9.95 10.91 -1.41
N SER A 58 10.35 10.80 -0.13
CA SER A 58 11.64 10.21 0.19
C SER A 58 11.63 8.69 -0.01
N VAL A 59 12.82 8.08 -0.13
CA VAL A 59 12.95 6.62 -0.21
C VAL A 59 12.37 5.95 1.05
N LEU A 60 12.57 6.55 2.23
CA LEU A 60 12.01 6.05 3.48
C LEU A 60 10.48 6.01 3.44
N ASP A 61 9.86 7.13 3.07
CA ASP A 61 8.40 7.22 2.99
C ASP A 61 7.86 6.21 1.98
N SER A 62 8.55 6.04 0.85
CA SER A 62 8.18 5.05 -0.17
C SER A 62 8.24 3.61 0.37
N CYS A 63 9.24 3.30 1.21
CA CYS A 63 9.35 2.00 1.86
C CYS A 63 8.23 1.76 2.89
N ILE A 64 7.88 2.78 3.67
CA ILE A 64 6.79 2.73 4.66
C ILE A 64 5.45 2.53 3.96
N ASP A 65 5.18 3.30 2.90
CA ASP A 65 3.95 3.17 2.12
C ASP A 65 3.86 1.81 1.44
N PHE A 66 4.98 1.27 0.95
CA PHE A 66 5.02 -0.07 0.36
C PHE A 66 4.70 -1.17 1.39
N LEU A 67 5.23 -1.06 2.62
CA LEU A 67 4.90 -1.99 3.71
C LEU A 67 3.43 -1.87 4.11
N SER A 68 2.91 -0.66 4.22
CA SER A 68 1.50 -0.41 4.55
C SER A 68 0.57 -0.98 3.47
N LEU A 69 0.89 -0.75 2.20
CA LEU A 69 0.17 -1.36 1.07
C LEU A 69 0.22 -2.89 1.11
N SER A 70 1.38 -3.46 1.46
CA SER A 70 1.54 -4.91 1.56
C SER A 70 0.68 -5.49 2.68
N LEU A 71 0.55 -4.77 3.80
CA LEU A 71 -0.35 -5.12 4.90
C LEU A 71 -1.81 -5.07 4.45
N ASP A 72 -2.22 -3.98 3.80
CA ASP A 72 -3.59 -3.81 3.27
C ASP A 72 -3.94 -4.89 2.24
N ALA A 73 -2.97 -5.32 1.44
CA ALA A 73 -3.11 -6.40 0.48
C ALA A 73 -3.11 -7.81 1.11
N GLY A 74 -2.89 -7.92 2.43
CA GLY A 74 -2.84 -9.20 3.14
C GLY A 74 -1.61 -10.04 2.81
N VAL A 75 -0.50 -9.42 2.43
CA VAL A 75 0.77 -10.11 2.15
C VAL A 75 1.28 -10.76 3.43
N THR A 76 1.51 -12.07 3.38
CA THR A 76 2.03 -12.86 4.50
C THR A 76 3.46 -13.37 4.25
N GLN A 77 3.93 -13.26 3.01
CA GLN A 77 5.27 -13.64 2.61
C GLN A 77 6.31 -12.66 3.16
N CYS A 78 7.54 -13.15 3.33
CA CYS A 78 8.65 -12.30 3.70
C CYS A 78 9.01 -11.32 2.56
N ILE A 79 9.07 -10.04 2.90
CA ILE A 79 9.47 -8.97 1.98
C ILE A 79 10.98 -8.79 2.08
N VAL A 80 11.66 -8.88 0.94
CA VAL A 80 13.12 -8.76 0.86
C VAL A 80 13.49 -7.42 0.27
N PHE A 81 14.27 -6.62 0.99
CA PHE A 81 14.90 -5.42 0.45
C PHE A 81 16.39 -5.68 0.20
N VAL A 82 16.88 -5.21 -0.93
CA VAL A 82 18.28 -5.39 -1.35
C VAL A 82 19.00 -4.06 -1.28
N ASN A 83 20.08 -4.01 -0.49
CA ASN A 83 20.93 -2.83 -0.27
C ASN A 83 20.18 -1.60 0.26
N LEU A 84 19.11 -1.78 1.04
CA LEU A 84 18.28 -0.68 1.52
C LEU A 84 19.07 0.28 2.42
N LYS A 85 19.98 -0.25 3.24
CA LYS A 85 20.78 0.56 4.16
C LYS A 85 21.66 1.57 3.44
N THR A 86 21.98 1.34 2.17
CA THR A 86 22.79 2.27 1.37
C THR A 86 22.05 3.56 1.00
N PHE A 87 20.71 3.56 1.05
CA PHE A 87 19.87 4.70 0.68
C PHE A 87 19.33 5.46 1.89
N LEU A 88 19.32 4.84 3.06
CA LEU A 88 18.71 5.40 4.26
C LEU A 88 19.76 5.92 5.24
N THR A 89 19.45 7.02 5.91
CA THR A 89 20.25 7.49 7.04
C THR A 89 20.01 6.59 8.26
N LYS A 90 20.90 6.63 9.26
CA LYS A 90 20.73 5.89 10.51
C LYS A 90 19.34 6.12 11.14
N ARG A 91 18.93 7.38 11.27
CA ARG A 91 17.61 7.75 11.79
C ARG A 91 16.48 7.22 10.91
N GLY A 92 16.66 7.22 9.58
CA GLY A 92 15.69 6.65 8.66
C GLY A 92 15.54 5.13 8.83
N LEU A 93 16.64 4.42 9.07
CA LEU A 93 16.62 2.99 9.37
C LEU A 93 15.93 2.68 10.69
N GLU A 94 16.17 3.48 11.74
CA GLU A 94 15.47 3.34 13.03
C GLU A 94 13.96 3.45 12.85
N VAL A 95 13.49 4.51 12.15
CA VAL A 95 12.06 4.70 11.85
C VAL A 95 11.50 3.55 11.00
N PHE A 96 12.26 3.08 10.00
CA PHE A 96 11.86 1.95 9.18
C PHE A 96 11.70 0.68 10.02
N PHE A 97 12.65 0.39 10.90
CA PHE A 97 12.61 -0.79 11.77
C PHE A 97 11.48 -0.74 12.80
N GLU A 98 11.22 0.42 13.40
CA GLU A 98 10.04 0.61 14.26
C GLU A 98 8.76 0.29 13.48
N HIS A 99 8.61 0.82 12.27
CA HIS A 99 7.44 0.56 11.45
C HIS A 99 7.28 -0.94 11.09
N VAL A 100 8.37 -1.62 10.71
CA VAL A 100 8.36 -3.07 10.45
C VAL A 100 7.95 -3.84 11.71
N PHE A 101 8.47 -3.46 12.87
CA PHE A 101 8.14 -4.09 14.15
C PHE A 101 6.64 -3.93 14.48
N PHE A 102 6.07 -2.74 14.31
CA PHE A 102 4.65 -2.48 14.56
C PHE A 102 3.71 -3.18 13.59
N THR A 103 4.07 -3.22 12.31
CA THR A 103 3.24 -3.88 11.27
C THR A 103 3.34 -5.41 11.32
N ASN A 104 4.36 -5.94 12.01
CA ASN A 104 4.64 -7.38 12.15
C ASN A 104 4.79 -8.10 10.79
N ILE A 105 5.22 -7.37 9.76
CA ILE A 105 5.50 -7.91 8.44
C ILE A 105 6.89 -8.56 8.48
N PRO A 106 7.05 -9.82 8.03
CA PRO A 106 8.36 -10.44 7.97
C PRO A 106 9.23 -9.73 6.92
N VAL A 107 10.31 -9.07 7.34
CA VAL A 107 11.22 -8.35 6.45
C VAL A 107 12.63 -8.92 6.54
N LEU A 108 13.27 -9.10 5.39
CA LEU A 108 14.68 -9.47 5.27
C LEU A 108 15.44 -8.37 4.53
N LEU A 109 16.54 -7.90 5.12
CA LEU A 109 17.48 -6.99 4.46
C LEU A 109 18.68 -7.77 3.95
N LEU A 110 18.91 -7.73 2.63
CA LEU A 110 20.09 -8.30 1.98
C LEU A 110 21.06 -7.18 1.64
N GLU A 111 22.14 -7.09 2.41
CA GLU A 111 23.15 -6.04 2.28
C GLU A 111 24.47 -6.61 1.75
N ARG A 112 25.12 -5.89 0.83
CA ARG A 112 26.44 -6.29 0.30
C ARG A 112 27.57 -6.13 1.32
N TRP A 113 27.41 -5.22 2.27
CA TRP A 113 28.46 -4.81 3.21
C TRP A 113 28.02 -5.12 4.64
N THR A 114 28.98 -5.46 5.49
CA THR A 114 28.76 -5.53 6.92
C THR A 114 28.66 -4.12 7.49
N ASP A 115 27.72 -3.93 8.40
CA ASP A 115 27.54 -2.69 9.14
C ASP A 115 27.70 -3.00 10.64
N ASP A 116 28.57 -2.25 11.32
CA ASP A 116 28.86 -2.42 12.75
C ASP A 116 27.78 -1.76 13.64
N MET A 117 26.87 -0.96 13.08
CA MET A 117 25.81 -0.30 13.85
C MET A 117 24.81 -1.30 14.40
N ILE A 118 24.44 -1.19 15.67
CA ILE A 118 23.43 -2.07 16.29
C ILE A 118 22.12 -1.29 16.37
N TYR A 119 21.01 -1.92 15.96
CA TYR A 119 19.66 -1.38 16.03
C TYR A 119 18.78 -2.29 16.88
N ASP A 120 17.83 -1.73 17.62
CA ASP A 120 17.07 -2.45 18.65
C ASP A 120 16.17 -3.56 18.09
N HIS A 121 15.67 -3.39 16.86
CA HIS A 121 14.74 -4.33 16.20
C HIS A 121 15.38 -5.13 15.07
N GLU A 122 16.72 -5.21 15.03
CA GLU A 122 17.44 -5.93 13.99
C GLU A 122 18.11 -7.21 14.52
N SER A 123 17.98 -8.30 13.77
CA SER A 123 18.82 -9.49 13.93
C SER A 123 19.71 -9.65 12.69
N LYS A 124 21.02 -9.53 12.88
CA LYS A 124 22.01 -9.61 11.80
C LYS A 124 22.55 -11.03 11.69
N ARG A 125 22.76 -11.47 10.45
CA ARG A 125 23.52 -12.68 10.11
C ARG A 125 24.53 -12.31 9.05
N VAL A 126 25.79 -12.66 9.27
CA VAL A 126 26.87 -12.40 8.32
C VAL A 126 27.31 -13.74 7.71
N ILE A 127 27.31 -13.82 6.39
CA ILE A 127 27.82 -14.98 5.65
C ILE A 127 29.17 -14.55 5.07
N ASP A 128 30.24 -15.20 5.51
CA ASP A 128 31.59 -14.94 4.97
C ASP A 128 31.81 -15.62 3.61
N LEU A 129 32.96 -15.34 2.97
CA LEU A 129 33.31 -15.90 1.66
C LEU A 129 33.46 -17.43 1.68
N ASP A 130 33.67 -18.01 2.86
CA ASP A 130 33.78 -19.44 3.07
C ASP A 130 32.40 -20.08 3.36
N PHE A 131 31.31 -19.32 3.17
CA PHE A 131 29.91 -19.70 3.46
C PHE A 131 29.65 -20.06 4.92
N ILE A 132 30.44 -19.51 5.85
CA ILE A 132 30.27 -19.70 7.27
C ILE A 132 29.38 -18.59 7.81
N GLU A 133 28.30 -18.97 8.51
CA GLU A 133 27.39 -18.04 9.19
C GLU A 133 27.98 -17.58 10.54
N ARG A 134 27.94 -16.28 10.79
CA ARG A 134 28.32 -15.65 12.07
C ARG A 134 27.29 -14.63 12.54
#